data_AF-A0A9D1UZI2-F1
#
_entry.id   AF-A0A9D1UZI2-F1
#
_cell.length_a   1.000
_cell.length_b   1.000
_cell.length_c   1.000
_cell.angle_alpha   90.00
_cell.angle_beta   90.00
_cell.angle_gamma   90.00
#
_symmetry.space_group_name_H-M   'P 1'
#
loop_
_entity.id
_entity.type
_entity.pdbx_description
1 polymer ?
#
loop_
_entity_poly.entity_id
_entity_poly.type
_entity_poly.pdbx_seq_one_letter_code
_entity_poly.pdbx_strand_id
1 'polypeptide(L)'
;MKRNYLQKILLIACLVWTGNVLFAQAQDSQPVIITPKEKEVIAQAVKEVPELQQQFDTLFNQWIENWETNPETLLSSSTQDSKELEEYPQLLAMGKEILPLVVEKLLDEKNFVGLVLYDELQDNPDCKIVYKDNDPNIGEGEANRAKRTVKLWVKSVTDE
;
A
#
# COMPACT_ATOMS: atom_id res chain seq x y z
N MET A 1 -12.96 31.31 -24.64
CA MET A 1 -14.41 31.11 -24.49
C MET A 1 -14.75 29.68 -24.93
N LYS A 2 -15.30 28.88 -23.99
CA LYS A 2 -16.03 27.60 -24.15
C LYS A 2 -15.30 26.28 -24.52
N ARG A 3 -15.21 25.44 -23.47
CA ARG A 3 -15.28 23.97 -23.32
C ARG A 3 -15.69 23.16 -24.57
N ASN A 4 -15.10 21.97 -24.73
CA ASN A 4 -15.84 20.71 -24.60
C ASN A 4 -14.93 19.48 -24.41
N TYR A 5 -15.02 18.91 -23.20
CA TYR A 5 -14.70 17.53 -22.86
C TYR A 5 -15.65 16.61 -23.62
N LEU A 6 -15.14 15.54 -24.23
CA LEU A 6 -15.82 14.27 -24.50
C LEU A 6 -14.86 13.33 -25.24
N GLN A 7 -14.03 12.59 -24.50
CA GLN A 7 -13.54 11.29 -24.95
C GLN A 7 -13.84 10.26 -23.84
N LYS A 8 -15.14 9.94 -23.73
CA LYS A 8 -15.60 8.70 -23.11
C LYS A 8 -15.32 7.58 -24.10
N ILE A 9 -14.25 6.82 -23.89
CA ILE A 9 -14.13 5.48 -24.49
C ILE A 9 -14.67 4.51 -23.44
N LEU A 10 -15.98 4.27 -23.51
CA LEU A 10 -16.63 3.15 -22.84
C LEU A 10 -16.65 2.00 -23.86
N LEU A 11 -15.82 0.98 -23.65
CA LEU A 11 -15.89 -0.28 -24.40
C LEU A 11 -16.14 -1.41 -23.40
N ILE A 12 -17.41 -1.72 -23.16
CA ILE A 12 -17.82 -3.05 -22.68
C ILE A 12 -19.11 -3.40 -23.44
N ALA A 13 -18.95 -4.19 -24.50
CA ALA A 13 -20.03 -4.89 -25.15
C ALA A 13 -20.00 -6.35 -24.69
N CYS A 14 -20.96 -6.75 -23.86
CA CYS A 14 -21.46 -8.12 -23.79
C CYS A 14 -22.87 -8.09 -23.19
N LEU A 15 -23.86 -8.33 -24.05
CA LEU A 15 -25.25 -8.55 -23.68
C LEU A 15 -25.44 -10.01 -23.28
N VAL A 16 -25.81 -10.26 -22.02
CA VAL A 16 -26.65 -11.42 -21.67
C VAL A 16 -27.69 -10.95 -20.65
N TRP A 17 -28.95 -11.19 -21.01
CA TRP A 17 -30.16 -10.76 -20.32
C TRP A 17 -30.56 -11.83 -19.30
N THR A 18 -30.50 -11.50 -18.00
CA THR A 18 -31.47 -11.78 -16.90
C THR A 18 -30.74 -11.73 -15.55
N GLY A 19 -31.25 -10.93 -14.62
CA GLY A 19 -30.84 -10.93 -13.21
C GLY A 19 -30.06 -9.68 -12.81
N ASN A 20 -30.48 -9.04 -11.73
CA ASN A 20 -29.90 -7.83 -11.15
C ASN A 20 -28.36 -7.87 -11.12
N VAL A 21 -27.73 -7.19 -12.07
CA VAL A 21 -26.31 -6.83 -11.96
C VAL A 21 -26.29 -5.47 -11.27
N LEU A 22 -26.09 -5.45 -9.95
CA LEU A 22 -25.61 -4.25 -9.28
C LEU A 22 -24.23 -3.96 -9.87
N PHE A 23 -24.18 -3.09 -10.87
CA PHE A 23 -22.93 -2.44 -11.23
C PHE A 23 -22.53 -1.58 -10.03
N ALA A 24 -21.61 -2.09 -9.21
CA ALA A 24 -20.84 -1.25 -8.33
C ALA A 24 -20.16 -0.22 -9.23
N GLN A 25 -20.71 1.00 -9.27
CA GLN A 25 -20.05 2.09 -9.95
C GLN A 25 -18.73 2.28 -9.23
N ALA A 26 -17.61 2.03 -9.91
CA ALA A 26 -16.31 2.48 -9.43
C ALA A 26 -16.44 3.99 -9.27
N GLN A 27 -16.59 4.43 -8.02
CA GLN A 27 -16.61 5.83 -7.69
C GLN A 27 -15.26 6.37 -8.13
N ASP A 28 -15.23 7.46 -8.91
CA ASP A 28 -13.99 8.13 -9.31
C ASP A 28 -13.27 8.57 -8.02
N SER A 29 -12.45 7.68 -7.47
CA SER A 29 -11.64 7.93 -6.29
C SER A 29 -10.62 8.98 -6.70
N GLN A 30 -10.70 10.16 -6.08
CA GLN A 30 -9.67 11.18 -6.26
C GLN A 30 -8.30 10.54 -5.99
N PRO A 31 -7.28 10.84 -6.82
CA PRO A 31 -5.97 10.25 -6.64
C PRO A 31 -5.45 10.58 -5.24
N VAL A 32 -5.04 9.56 -4.49
CA VAL A 32 -4.46 9.75 -3.15
C VAL A 32 -3.07 10.34 -3.31
N ILE A 33 -2.92 11.64 -3.02
CA ILE A 33 -1.64 12.34 -3.10
C ILE A 33 -1.04 12.51 -1.71
N ILE A 34 0.23 12.11 -1.58
CA ILE A 34 1.08 12.40 -0.43
C ILE A 34 1.76 13.76 -0.65
N THR A 35 1.45 14.72 0.21
CA THR A 35 1.93 16.09 0.12
C THR A 35 3.41 16.20 0.48
N PRO A 36 4.11 17.27 0.05
CA PRO A 36 5.49 17.51 0.48
C PRO A 36 5.66 17.58 2.00
N LYS A 37 4.66 18.13 2.71
CA LYS A 37 4.69 18.21 4.17
C LYS A 37 4.60 16.83 4.83
N GLU A 38 3.73 15.97 4.31
CA GLU A 38 3.64 14.58 4.79
C GLU A 38 4.95 13.81 4.53
N LYS A 39 5.59 14.02 3.38
CA LYS A 39 6.92 13.44 3.09
C LYS A 39 8.00 13.94 4.04
N GLU A 40 7.96 15.20 4.44
CA GLU A 40 8.90 15.76 5.42
C GLU A 40 8.74 15.12 6.81
N VAL A 41 7.50 14.84 7.24
CA VAL A 41 7.24 14.12 8.50
C VAL A 41 7.87 12.73 8.48
N ILE A 42 7.68 11.99 7.40
CA ILE A 42 8.28 10.65 7.22
C ILE A 42 9.81 10.75 7.25
N ALA A 43 10.38 11.68 6.47
CA ALA A 43 11.82 11.88 6.42
C ALA A 43 12.43 12.28 7.77
N GLN A 44 11.68 12.98 8.63
CA GLN A 44 12.14 13.28 9.98
C GLN A 44 12.11 12.04 10.87
N ALA A 45 11.03 11.25 10.83
CA ALA A 45 10.94 10.02 11.61
C ALA A 45 12.00 8.98 11.22
N VAL A 46 12.33 8.87 9.94
CA VAL A 46 13.43 8.01 9.46
C VAL A 46 14.78 8.40 10.06
N LYS A 47 15.05 9.70 10.26
CA LYS A 47 16.30 10.17 10.89
C LYS A 47 16.42 9.80 12.36
N GLU A 48 15.33 9.43 13.03
CA GLU A 48 15.34 9.02 14.43
C GLU A 48 15.75 7.54 14.62
N VAL A 49 15.88 6.76 13.53
CA VAL A 49 16.26 5.33 13.56
C VAL A 49 17.47 4.97 12.65
N PRO A 50 18.56 5.75 12.68
CA PRO A 50 19.68 5.60 11.75
C PRO A 50 20.40 4.24 11.88
N GLU A 51 20.42 3.64 13.07
CA GLU A 51 21.10 2.37 13.32
C GLU A 51 20.41 1.17 12.64
N LEU A 52 19.12 1.26 12.36
CA LEU A 52 18.35 0.19 11.73
C LEU A 52 18.33 0.30 10.20
N GLN A 53 18.58 1.50 9.66
CA GLN A 53 18.37 1.82 8.24
C GLN A 53 19.14 0.89 7.29
N GLN A 54 20.43 0.66 7.55
CA GLN A 54 21.26 -0.16 6.65
C GLN A 54 20.81 -1.63 6.61
N GLN A 55 20.51 -2.20 7.77
CA GLN A 55 20.04 -3.58 7.87
C GLN A 55 18.66 -3.72 7.22
N PHE A 56 17.76 -2.79 7.52
CA PHE A 56 16.43 -2.74 6.92
C PHE A 56 16.50 -2.63 5.40
N ASP A 57 17.25 -1.69 4.85
CA ASP A 57 17.35 -1.48 3.41
C ASP A 57 17.88 -2.72 2.69
N THR A 58 18.86 -3.40 3.28
CA THR A 58 19.43 -4.62 2.72
C THR A 58 18.38 -5.73 2.65
N LEU A 59 17.72 -6.02 3.78
CA LEU A 59 16.70 -7.07 3.87
C LEU A 59 15.46 -6.74 3.03
N PHE A 60 15.00 -5.50 3.07
CA PHE A 60 13.81 -5.06 2.33
C PHE A 60 14.05 -5.15 0.82
N ASN A 61 15.21 -4.69 0.33
CA ASN A 61 15.50 -4.77 -1.11
C ASN A 61 15.65 -6.22 -1.58
N GLN A 62 16.28 -7.09 -0.78
CA GLN A 62 16.36 -8.53 -1.06
C GLN A 62 14.96 -9.17 -1.09
N TRP A 63 14.12 -8.82 -0.12
CA TRP A 63 12.74 -9.32 -0.04
C TRP A 63 11.91 -8.92 -1.27
N ILE A 64 12.01 -7.66 -1.71
CA ILE A 64 11.32 -7.18 -2.92
C ILE A 64 11.87 -7.85 -4.18
N GLU A 65 13.20 -7.98 -4.32
CA GLU A 65 13.81 -8.69 -5.45
C GLU A 65 13.37 -10.16 -5.50
N ASN A 66 13.34 -10.84 -4.35
CA ASN A 66 12.88 -12.22 -4.24
C ASN A 66 11.39 -12.33 -4.57
N TRP A 67 10.55 -11.41 -4.08
CA TRP A 67 9.13 -11.34 -4.46
C TRP A 67 8.91 -11.23 -5.97
N GLU A 68 9.72 -10.42 -6.66
CA GLU A 68 9.60 -10.18 -8.10
C GLU A 68 10.16 -11.32 -8.97
N THR A 69 11.03 -12.17 -8.42
CA THR A 69 11.78 -13.18 -9.19
C THR A 69 11.46 -14.62 -8.80
N ASN A 70 10.94 -14.87 -7.61
CA ASN A 70 10.60 -16.21 -7.13
C ASN A 70 9.39 -16.76 -7.90
N PRO A 71 9.47 -17.98 -8.47
CA PRO A 71 8.36 -18.56 -9.25
C PRO A 71 7.05 -18.70 -8.47
N GLU A 72 7.10 -18.93 -7.16
CA GLU A 72 5.89 -19.12 -6.33
C GLU A 72 5.14 -17.79 -6.14
N THR A 73 5.87 -16.71 -5.80
CA THR A 73 5.27 -15.39 -5.61
C THR A 73 4.89 -14.72 -6.93
N LEU A 74 5.65 -14.95 -8.01
CA LEU A 74 5.35 -14.42 -9.34
C LEU A 74 4.02 -14.94 -9.90
N LEU A 75 3.64 -16.16 -9.53
CA LEU A 75 2.38 -16.79 -9.93
C LEU A 75 1.25 -16.54 -8.92
N SER A 76 1.55 -15.89 -7.79
CA SER A 76 0.58 -15.59 -6.75
C SER A 76 -0.24 -14.34 -7.05
N SER A 77 -1.51 -14.37 -6.66
CA SER A 77 -2.39 -13.20 -6.61
C SER A 77 -2.50 -12.57 -5.22
N SER A 78 -1.73 -13.07 -4.24
CA SER A 78 -1.80 -12.71 -2.83
C SER A 78 -0.47 -12.12 -2.38
N THR A 79 -0.48 -10.87 -1.92
CA THR A 79 0.71 -10.27 -1.31
C THR A 79 1.12 -10.99 -0.03
N GLN A 80 0.22 -11.72 0.63
CA GLN A 80 0.55 -12.49 1.85
C GLN A 80 1.58 -13.58 1.60
N ASP A 81 1.73 -14.07 0.37
CA ASP A 81 2.67 -15.14 0.06
C ASP A 81 4.13 -14.65 0.16
N SER A 82 4.34 -13.32 0.16
CA SER A 82 5.63 -12.70 0.49
C SER A 82 6.13 -13.07 1.90
N LYS A 83 5.25 -13.54 2.80
CA LYS A 83 5.62 -14.00 4.15
C LYS A 83 6.47 -15.27 4.16
N GLU A 84 6.37 -16.08 3.09
CA GLU A 84 7.11 -17.35 2.97
C GLU A 84 8.56 -17.14 2.49
N LEU A 85 8.91 -15.92 2.07
CA LEU A 85 10.26 -15.57 1.64
C LEU A 85 11.22 -15.43 2.84
N GLU A 86 12.49 -15.82 2.64
CA GLU A 86 13.51 -15.94 3.69
C GLU A 86 13.79 -14.62 4.45
N GLU A 87 13.65 -13.48 3.77
CA GLU A 87 13.89 -12.17 4.33
C GLU A 87 12.77 -11.70 5.26
N TYR A 88 11.54 -12.16 5.04
CA TYR A 88 10.37 -11.70 5.79
C TYR A 88 10.47 -11.90 7.32
N PRO A 89 10.79 -13.09 7.85
CA PRO A 89 10.92 -13.27 9.29
C PRO A 89 12.04 -12.40 9.90
N GLN A 90 13.08 -12.08 9.13
CA GLN A 90 14.17 -11.20 9.58
C GLN A 90 13.69 -9.75 9.67
N LEU A 91 12.94 -9.27 8.67
CA LEU A 91 12.29 -7.95 8.70
C LEU A 91 11.31 -7.83 9.87
N LEU A 92 10.47 -8.85 10.08
CA LEU A 92 9.51 -8.87 11.19
C LEU A 92 10.21 -8.84 12.56
N ALA A 93 11.33 -9.56 12.69
CA ALA A 93 12.12 -9.58 13.92
C ALA A 93 12.80 -8.24 14.26
N MET A 94 12.89 -7.30 13.31
CA MET A 94 13.39 -5.94 13.57
C MET A 94 12.43 -5.09 14.43
N GLY A 95 11.20 -5.54 14.64
CA GLY A 95 10.24 -4.90 15.53
C GLY A 95 9.58 -3.67 14.93
N LYS A 96 8.73 -3.00 15.72
CA LYS A 96 7.93 -1.85 15.26
C LYS A 96 8.75 -0.58 15.07
N GLU A 97 9.98 -0.57 15.57
CA GLU A 97 10.96 0.50 15.43
C GLU A 97 11.26 0.82 13.97
N ILE A 98 11.10 -0.15 13.05
CA ILE A 98 11.29 0.07 11.60
C ILE A 98 10.05 0.63 10.89
N LEU A 99 8.91 0.88 11.56
CA LEU A 99 7.70 1.42 10.93
C LEU A 99 7.94 2.69 10.09
N PRO A 100 8.74 3.69 10.54
CA PRO A 100 9.08 4.85 9.69
C PRO A 100 9.76 4.46 8.37
N LEU A 101 10.64 3.47 8.40
CA LEU A 101 11.36 2.97 7.22
C LEU A 101 10.42 2.23 6.26
N VAL A 102 9.51 1.40 6.79
CA VAL A 102 8.47 0.74 5.99
C VAL A 102 7.58 1.78 5.30
N VAL A 103 7.13 2.79 6.04
CA VAL A 103 6.29 3.87 5.50
C VAL A 103 7.02 4.70 4.44
N GLU A 104 8.32 4.93 4.60
CA GLU A 104 9.15 5.56 3.58
C GLU A 104 9.17 4.73 2.28
N LYS A 105 9.35 3.41 2.36
CA LYS A 105 9.32 2.53 1.17
C LYS A 105 7.97 2.56 0.47
N LEU A 106 6.86 2.67 1.20
CA LEU A 106 5.50 2.77 0.65
C LEU A 106 5.22 4.09 -0.10
N LEU A 107 6.13 5.06 -0.09
CA LEU A 107 6.05 6.22 -0.97
C LEU A 107 6.25 5.86 -2.45
N ASP A 108 6.97 4.76 -2.74
CA ASP A 108 7.01 4.15 -4.07
C ASP A 108 5.85 3.16 -4.21
N GLU A 109 5.01 3.38 -5.21
CA GLU A 109 3.83 2.55 -5.44
C GLU A 109 4.16 1.11 -5.82
N LYS A 110 5.38 0.81 -6.26
CA LYS A 110 5.83 -0.56 -6.53
C LYS A 110 6.06 -1.38 -5.26
N ASN A 111 6.31 -0.71 -4.14
CA ASN A 111 6.60 -1.35 -2.86
C ASN A 111 5.33 -1.70 -2.08
N PHE A 112 4.17 -1.82 -2.73
CA PHE A 112 2.89 -2.10 -2.05
C PHE A 112 2.93 -3.41 -1.24
N VAL A 113 3.81 -4.36 -1.57
CA VAL A 113 4.08 -5.58 -0.79
C VAL A 113 4.51 -5.25 0.65
N GLY A 114 5.16 -4.10 0.87
CA GLY A 114 5.51 -3.60 2.20
C GLY A 114 4.33 -3.41 3.15
N LEU A 115 3.09 -3.35 2.63
CA LEU A 115 1.88 -3.36 3.46
C LEU A 115 1.78 -4.60 4.35
N VAL A 116 2.27 -5.75 3.88
CA VAL A 116 2.25 -7.01 4.63
C VAL A 116 3.10 -6.90 5.89
N LEU A 117 4.27 -6.27 5.78
CA LEU A 117 5.14 -6.01 6.92
C LEU A 117 4.56 -4.92 7.83
N TYR A 118 4.02 -3.84 7.25
CA TYR A 118 3.37 -2.76 8.00
C TYR A 118 2.24 -3.28 8.89
N ASP A 119 1.34 -4.11 8.34
CA ASP A 119 0.14 -4.56 9.06
C ASP A 119 0.45 -5.46 10.26
N GLU A 120 1.52 -6.27 10.17
CA GLU A 120 2.00 -7.09 11.29
C GLU A 120 2.70 -6.26 12.37
N LEU A 121 3.47 -5.25 11.97
CA LEU A 121 4.22 -4.40 12.91
C LEU A 121 3.35 -3.31 13.57
N GLN A 122 2.23 -2.94 12.95
CA GLN A 122 1.37 -1.86 13.44
C GLN A 122 0.39 -2.36 14.51
N ASP A 123 0.70 -2.03 15.76
CA ASP A 123 -0.12 -2.34 16.93
C ASP A 123 -1.45 -1.56 16.95
N ASN A 124 -1.46 -0.32 16.45
CA ASN A 124 -2.65 0.53 16.48
C ASN A 124 -3.62 0.14 15.34
N PRO A 125 -4.80 -0.44 15.63
CA PRO A 125 -5.76 -0.81 14.59
C PRO A 125 -6.29 0.39 13.79
N ASP A 126 -6.30 1.59 14.36
CA ASP A 126 -6.76 2.80 13.65
C ASP A 126 -5.74 3.28 12.60
N CYS A 127 -4.52 2.75 12.64
CA CYS A 127 -3.48 2.97 11.63
C CYS A 127 -3.49 1.89 10.53
N LYS A 128 -4.40 0.91 10.58
CA LYS A 128 -4.51 -0.17 9.59
C LYS A 128 -5.78 -0.01 8.75
N ILE A 129 -5.68 -0.38 7.47
CA ILE A 129 -6.82 -0.39 6.57
C ILE A 129 -7.31 -1.83 6.42
N VAL A 130 -8.45 -2.13 7.05
CA VAL A 130 -9.15 -3.40 6.91
C VAL A 130 -10.49 -3.13 6.24
N TYR A 131 -10.64 -3.63 5.01
CA TYR A 131 -11.89 -3.48 4.27
C TYR A 131 -12.99 -4.31 4.88
N LYS A 132 -14.16 -3.69 5.06
CA LYS A 132 -15.40 -4.37 5.42
C LYS A 132 -16.24 -4.61 4.17
N ASP A 133 -17.20 -5.52 4.25
CA ASP A 133 -18.19 -5.70 3.20
C ASP A 133 -18.88 -4.37 2.88
N ASN A 134 -18.93 -4.02 1.59
CA ASN A 134 -19.43 -2.75 1.06
C ASN A 134 -18.57 -1.51 1.37
N ASP A 135 -17.31 -1.66 1.80
CA ASP A 135 -16.38 -0.52 1.79
C ASP A 135 -16.26 0.01 0.35
N PRO A 136 -16.55 1.31 0.11
CA PRO A 136 -16.51 1.87 -1.24
C PRO A 136 -15.12 1.78 -1.89
N ASN A 137 -14.06 1.53 -1.10
CA ASN A 137 -12.69 1.43 -1.57
C ASN A 137 -12.17 0.00 -1.69
N ILE A 138 -13.00 -1.03 -1.49
CA ILE A 138 -12.55 -2.43 -1.56
C ILE A 138 -11.88 -2.80 -2.91
N GLY A 139 -12.17 -2.05 -3.98
CA GLY A 139 -11.60 -2.23 -5.32
C GLY A 139 -10.43 -1.30 -5.67
N GLU A 140 -9.86 -0.53 -4.72
CA GLU A 140 -8.83 0.47 -5.05
C GLU A 140 -7.45 -0.10 -5.40
N GLY A 141 -7.19 -1.37 -5.04
CA GLY A 141 -5.90 -2.04 -5.19
C GLY A 141 -4.86 -1.68 -4.12
N GLU A 142 -3.85 -2.55 -3.97
CA GLU A 142 -2.83 -2.45 -2.91
C GLU A 142 -2.01 -1.15 -2.99
N ALA A 143 -1.72 -0.65 -4.19
CA ALA A 143 -0.96 0.59 -4.36
C ALA A 143 -1.69 1.83 -3.79
N ASN A 144 -3.03 1.89 -3.90
CA ASN A 144 -3.81 2.96 -3.28
C ASN A 144 -3.95 2.74 -1.76
N ARG A 145 -4.08 1.48 -1.33
CA ARG A 145 -4.07 1.13 0.11
C ARG A 145 -2.77 1.57 0.77
N ALA A 146 -1.63 1.37 0.10
CA ALA A 146 -0.32 1.84 0.55
C ALA A 146 -0.29 3.36 0.76
N LYS A 147 -0.75 4.13 -0.24
CA LYS A 147 -0.81 5.60 -0.14
C LYS A 147 -1.67 6.06 1.03
N ARG A 148 -2.84 5.44 1.27
CA ARG A 148 -3.68 5.83 2.41
C ARG A 148 -3.12 5.38 3.75
N THR A 149 -2.45 4.23 3.79
CA THR A 149 -1.73 3.75 4.97
C THR A 149 -0.65 4.75 5.37
N VAL A 150 0.11 5.28 4.40
CA VAL A 150 1.06 6.38 4.64
C VAL A 150 0.36 7.60 5.24
N LYS A 151 -0.78 8.04 4.70
CA LYS A 151 -1.51 9.19 5.25
C LYS A 151 -2.03 8.95 6.67
N LEU A 152 -2.54 7.76 6.95
CA LEU A 152 -3.01 7.39 8.29
C LEU A 152 -1.85 7.39 9.29
N TRP A 153 -0.72 6.81 8.93
CA TRP A 153 0.48 6.81 9.77
C TRP A 153 1.03 8.22 9.99
N VAL A 154 1.10 9.07 8.95
CA VAL A 154 1.55 10.46 9.12
C VAL A 154 0.62 11.20 10.08
N LYS A 155 -0.69 11.02 9.94
CA LYS A 155 -1.67 11.64 10.85
C LYS A 155 -1.44 11.20 12.30
N SER A 156 -1.22 9.90 12.54
CA SER A 156 -1.04 9.38 13.90
C SER A 156 0.21 9.91 14.60
N VAL A 157 1.28 10.23 13.86
CA VAL A 157 2.51 10.79 14.43
C VAL A 157 2.53 12.32 14.48
N THR A 158 1.52 13.01 13.92
CA THR A 158 1.40 14.48 13.97
C THR A 158 0.29 14.99 14.89
N ASP A 159 -0.71 14.16 15.18
CA ASP A 159 -1.85 14.51 16.04
C ASP A 159 -1.62 14.12 17.53
N GLU A 160 -0.45 13.61 17.89
CA GLU A 160 0.05 13.42 19.27
C GLU A 160 0.72 14.69 19.82
#